data_AF-A0A2R7JHF7-F1
#
_entry.id   AF-A0A2R7JHF7-F1
#
_cell.length_a   1.000
_cell.length_b   1.000
_cell.length_c   1.000
_cell.angle_alpha   90.00
_cell.angle_beta   90.00
_cell.angle_gamma   90.00
#
_symmetry.space_group_name_H-M   'P 1'
#
loop_
_entity.id
_entity.type
_entity.pdbx_description
1 polymer ?
#
loop_
_entity_poly.entity_id
_entity_poly.type
_entity_poly.pdbx_seq_one_letter_code
_entity_poly.pdbx_strand_id
1 'polypeptide(L)' 'MGVRLEQWLEAERDQLALWLPVALGGGIALWFMLPDARSWQAAGLTAVAVALGGLAAGRYGRAARVVAVGATAVALGLG' A
#
# COMPACT_ATOMS: atom_id res chain seq x y z
N MET A 1 20.87 -0.92 4.50
CA MET A 1 19.61 -0.13 4.48
C MET A 1 18.46 -0.79 5.24
N GLY A 2 18.13 -2.07 5.01
CA GLY A 2 16.89 -2.69 5.53
C GLY A 2 16.70 -2.67 7.06
N VAL A 3 17.73 -2.95 7.84
CA VAL A 3 17.63 -3.01 9.31
C VAL A 3 17.23 -1.66 9.94
N ARG A 4 17.77 -0.54 9.42
CA ARG A 4 17.44 0.79 9.93
C ARG A 4 16.00 1.20 9.59
N LEU A 5 15.53 0.83 8.39
CA LEU A 5 14.13 1.04 8.01
C LEU A 5 13.19 0.26 8.91
N GLU A 6 13.53 -1.00 9.19
CA GLU A 6 12.73 -1.87 10.06
C GLU A 6 12.65 -1.32 11.49
N GLN A 7 13.78 -0.90 12.06
CA GLN A 7 13.83 -0.27 13.39
C GLN A 7 13.01 1.01 13.48
N TRP A 8 13.05 1.84 12.44
CA TRP A 8 12.21 3.03 12.35
C TRP A 8 10.73 2.64 12.27
N LEU A 9 10.33 1.76 11.35
CA LEU A 9 8.93 1.31 11.28
C LEU A 9 8.42 0.67 12.59
N GLU A 10 9.30 0.04 13.36
CA GLU A 10 8.98 -0.50 14.68
C GLU A 10 8.74 0.62 15.71
N ALA A 11 9.58 1.66 15.71
CA ALA A 11 9.46 2.82 16.60
C ALA A 11 8.20 3.65 16.28
N GLU A 12 7.88 3.83 15.00
CA GLU A 12 6.70 4.56 14.51
C GLU A 12 5.46 3.66 14.33
N ARG A 13 5.44 2.46 14.93
CA ARG A 13 4.37 1.47 14.77
C ARG A 13 2.96 2.04 14.90
N ASP A 14 2.75 2.89 15.90
CA ASP A 14 1.42 3.40 16.23
C ASP A 14 0.96 4.43 15.18
N GLN A 15 1.90 5.14 14.55
CA GLN A 15 1.62 6.05 13.45
C GLN A 15 1.27 5.30 12.15
N LEU A 16 1.80 4.09 11.94
CA LEU A 16 1.52 3.30 10.74
C LEU A 16 0.02 2.98 10.58
N ALA A 17 -0.72 2.82 11.67
CA ALA A 17 -2.17 2.61 11.61
C ALA A 17 -2.91 3.83 11.02
N LEU A 18 -2.41 5.04 11.25
CA LEU A 18 -3.00 6.29 10.74
C LEU A 18 -2.80 6.46 9.24
N TRP A 19 -1.86 5.75 8.63
CA TRP A 19 -1.66 5.76 7.18
C TRP A 19 -2.71 4.92 6.43
N LEU A 20 -3.46 4.06 7.12
CA LEU A 20 -4.51 3.25 6.50
C LEU A 20 -5.62 4.11 5.84
N PRO A 21 -6.25 5.09 6.54
CA PRO A 21 -7.21 5.98 5.90
C PRO A 21 -6.58 6.85 4.80
N VAL A 22 -5.29 7.20 4.92
CA VAL A 22 -4.58 7.96 3.87
C VAL A 22 -4.41 7.12 2.60
N ALA A 23 -4.00 5.86 2.73
CA ALA A 23 -3.87 4.94 1.60
C ALA A 23 -5.23 4.67 0.93
N LEU A 24 -6.27 4.45 1.73
CA LEU A 24 -7.65 4.32 1.24
C LEU A 24 -8.10 5.58 0.48
N GLY A 25 -7.89 6.76 1.07
CA GLY A 25 -8.18 8.05 0.45
C GLY A 25 -7.38 8.27 -0.85
N GLY A 26 -6.14 7.77 -0.92
CA GLY A 26 -5.34 7.76 -2.14
C GLY A 26 -5.97 6.94 -3.26
N GLY A 27 -6.53 5.77 -2.95
CA GLY A 27 -7.31 4.97 -3.89
C GLY A 27 -8.54 5.71 -4.41
N ILE A 28 -9.29 6.36 -3.50
CA ILE A 28 -10.46 7.16 -3.84
C ILE A 28 -10.06 8.34 -4.75
N ALA A 29 -8.98 9.04 -4.42
CA ALA A 29 -8.47 10.13 -5.24
C ALA A 29 -8.04 9.66 -6.65
N LEU A 30 -7.41 8.48 -6.74
CA LEU A 30 -7.07 7.86 -8.02
C LEU A 30 -8.32 7.54 -8.84
N TRP A 31 -9.38 7.04 -8.21
CA TRP A 31 -10.66 6.77 -8.89
C TRP A 31 -11.20 8.03 -9.58
N PHE A 32 -11.15 9.19 -8.91
CA PHE A 32 -11.57 10.46 -9.48
C PHE A 32 -10.61 11.04 -10.53
N MET A 33 -9.30 10.82 -10.42
CA MET A 33 -8.32 11.37 -11.36
C MET A 33 -8.22 10.59 -12.67
N LEU A 34 -8.48 9.28 -12.62
CA LEU A 34 -8.24 8.39 -13.74
C LEU A 34 -9.41 8.45 -14.75
N PRO A 35 -9.13 8.69 -16.04
CA PRO A 35 -10.15 9.09 -17.01
C PRO A 35 -10.97 7.95 -17.61
N ASP A 36 -10.50 6.70 -17.52
CA ASP A 36 -11.10 5.58 -18.23
C ASP A 36 -10.92 4.23 -17.52
N ALA A 37 -11.73 3.24 -17.92
CA ALA A 37 -11.75 1.92 -17.30
C ALA A 37 -10.41 1.15 -17.39
N ARG A 38 -9.61 1.35 -18.45
CA ARG A 38 -8.30 0.69 -18.57
C ARG A 38 -7.33 1.26 -17.54
N SER A 39 -7.38 2.57 -17.33
CA SER A 39 -6.55 3.25 -16.33
C SER A 39 -6.88 2.80 -14.89
N TRP A 40 -8.16 2.57 -14.58
CA TRP A 40 -8.58 1.96 -13.31
C TRP A 40 -8.06 0.52 -13.16
N GLN A 41 -8.21 -0.31 -14.20
CA GLN A 41 -7.71 -1.69 -14.18
C GLN A 41 -6.19 -1.74 -13.98
N ALA A 42 -5.44 -0.90 -14.70
CA ALA A 42 -4.00 -0.82 -14.55
C ALA A 42 -3.58 -0.40 -13.14
N ALA A 43 -4.24 0.61 -12.57
CA ALA A 43 -3.97 1.08 -11.22
C ALA A 43 -4.29 -0.01 -10.17
N GLY A 44 -5.45 -0.68 -10.30
CA GLY A 44 -5.85 -1.78 -9.42
C GLY A 44 -4.89 -2.97 -9.49
N LEU A 45 -4.52 -3.41 -10.70
CA LEU A 45 -3.54 -4.49 -10.90
C LEU A 45 -2.17 -4.12 -10.35
N THR A 46 -1.75 -2.86 -10.51
CA THR A 46 -0.49 -2.38 -9.94
C THR A 46 -0.52 -2.42 -8.42
N ALA A 47 -1.60 -1.94 -7.79
CA ALA A 47 -1.77 -1.99 -6.34
C ALA A 47 -1.75 -3.44 -5.82
N VAL A 48 -2.45 -4.35 -6.48
CA VAL A 48 -2.44 -5.79 -6.13
C VAL A 48 -1.04 -6.39 -6.32
N ALA A 49 -0.36 -6.09 -7.43
CA ALA A 49 0.99 -6.57 -7.68
C ALA A 49 1.99 -6.08 -6.62
N VAL A 50 1.88 -4.82 -6.18
CA VAL A 50 2.69 -4.27 -5.08
C VAL A 50 2.37 -4.99 -3.77
N ALA A 51 1.09 -5.26 -3.49
CA ALA A 51 0.69 -5.97 -2.29
C ALA A 51 1.28 -7.38 -2.24
N LEU A 52 1.14 -8.14 -3.34
CA LEU A 52 1.69 -9.48 -3.48
C LEU A 52 3.23 -9.48 -3.49
N GLY A 53 3.85 -8.50 -4.13
CA GLY A 53 5.30 -8.31 -4.13
C GLY A 53 5.84 -8.06 -2.72
N GLY A 54 5.14 -7.26 -1.92
CA GLY A 54 5.45 -7.06 -0.51
C GLY A 54 5.38 -8.37 0.28
N LEU A 55 4.32 -9.16 0.10
CA LEU A 55 4.17 -10.47 0.75
C LEU A 55 5.24 -11.47 0.32
N ALA A 56 5.60 -11.49 -0.97
CA ALA A 56 6.60 -12.41 -1.52
C ALA A 56 8.03 -12.05 -1.12
N ALA A 57 8.36 -10.75 -1.03
CA ALA A 57 9.65 -10.27 -0.57
C ALA A 57 9.83 -10.40 0.96
N GLY A 58 8.72 -10.40 1.70
CA GLY A 58 8.69 -10.36 3.16
C GLY A 58 8.98 -11.68 3.84
N ARG A 59 10.25 -12.09 3.93
CA ARG A 59 10.70 -12.95 5.04
C ARG A 59 10.80 -12.06 6.30
N TYR A 60 9.68 -11.93 7.02
CA TYR A 60 9.57 -11.45 8.41
C TYR A 60 9.73 -9.94 8.73
N GLY A 61 9.62 -9.03 7.75
CA GLY A 61 9.72 -7.57 7.99
C GLY A 61 8.39 -6.82 8.01
N ARG A 62 8.23 -5.86 8.93
CA ARG A 62 7.15 -4.87 9.03
C ARG A 62 7.09 -3.99 7.79
N ALA A 63 8.22 -3.67 7.15
CA ALA A 63 8.23 -2.94 5.88
C ALA A 63 7.38 -3.63 4.80
N ALA A 64 7.56 -4.94 4.62
CA ALA A 64 6.77 -5.74 3.69
C ALA A 64 5.27 -5.71 4.04
N ARG A 65 4.95 -5.77 5.34
CA ARG A 65 3.56 -5.71 5.82
C ARG A 65 2.91 -4.35 5.58
N VAL A 66 3.64 -3.26 5.82
CA VAL A 66 3.16 -1.89 5.58
C VAL A 66 2.87 -1.68 4.10
N VAL A 67 3.77 -2.11 3.23
CA VAL A 67 3.57 -2.05 1.77
C VAL A 67 2.36 -2.89 1.36
N ALA A 68 2.26 -4.12 1.87
CA ALA A 68 1.15 -5.01 1.53
C ALA A 68 -0.21 -4.44 1.97
N VAL A 69 -0.32 -3.98 3.22
CA VAL A 69 -1.56 -3.42 3.76
C VAL A 69 -1.92 -2.10 3.08
N GLY A 70 -0.94 -1.22 2.88
CA GLY A 70 -1.14 0.08 2.23
C GLY A 70 -1.60 -0.07 0.78
N ALA A 71 -0.95 -0.95 0.02
CA ALA A 71 -1.34 -1.20 -1.37
C ALA A 71 -2.73 -1.84 -1.48
N THR A 72 -3.09 -2.75 -0.57
CA THR A 72 -4.45 -3.28 -0.49
C THR A 72 -5.47 -2.19 -0.16
N ALA A 73 -5.17 -1.28 0.76
CA ALA A 73 -6.05 -0.16 1.08
C ALA A 73 -6.26 0.78 -0.12
N VAL A 74 -5.20 1.06 -0.90
CA VAL A 74 -5.32 1.81 -2.17
C VAL A 74 -6.24 1.08 -3.15
N ALA A 75 -6.06 -0.23 -3.33
CA ALA A 75 -6.91 -1.02 -4.23
C ALA A 75 -8.40 -0.97 -3.80
N LEU A 76 -8.67 -1.08 -2.49
CA LEU A 76 -10.04 -0.96 -1.96
C LEU A 76 -10.63 0.44 -2.15
N GLY A 77 -9.82 1.49 -2.06
CA GLY A 77 -10.28 2.85 -2.29
C GLY A 77 -10.59 3.13 -3.75
N LEU A 78 -9.96 2.39 -4.67
CA LEU A 78 -10.17 2.53 -6.11
C LEU A 78 -11.48 1.89 -6.59
N GLY A 79 -11.98 0.84 -5.91
CA GLY A 79 -13.25 0.18 -6.23
C GLY A 79 -13.17 -1.34 -6.30
#